data_AF-A0A959I5U0-F1
#
_entry.id   AF-A0A959I5U0-F1
#
_cell.length_a   1.000
_cell.length_b   1.000
_cell.length_c   1.000
_cell.angle_alpha   90.00
_cell.angle_beta   90.00
_cell.angle_gamma   90.00
#
_symmetry.space_group_name_H-M   'P 1'
#
loop_
_entity.id
_entity.type
_entity.pdbx_description
1 polymer ?
#
loop_
_entity_poly.entity_id
_entity_poly.type
_entity_poly.pdbx_seq_one_letter_code
_entity_poly.pdbx_strand_id
1 'polypeptide(L)'
;LDRYNVVLLPDGNYRSVEPAGENKLREWVEGGGTLIACRDAVAWAIAKKIGYAQLRKPAEEKDPPARPYGDLVADRGAQVIGGAIAQVRIDRTHPLAYGYAQSDLAVFRKGAVFLEHTRNPYANPAVYADSPVLSGYLSAGNEALLRGSAAMVCSGQGKGRVIYLTDDPCFRAFWYGTDKVLANAVFFGGLIQAESLERAPKKEEGK
;
A
#
# COMPACT_ATOMS: atom_id res chain seq x y z
N LEU A 1 -8.69 8.88 20.81
CA LEU A 1 -9.24 8.74 19.45
C LEU A 1 -10.57 7.96 19.50
N ASP A 2 -11.22 7.97 20.66
CA ASP A 2 -12.05 6.84 21.09
C ASP A 2 -13.47 6.93 20.54
N ARG A 3 -13.82 8.08 19.95
CA ARG A 3 -15.07 8.28 19.20
C ARG A 3 -15.03 7.68 17.80
N TYR A 4 -13.86 7.24 17.31
CA TYR A 4 -13.69 6.74 15.96
C TYR A 4 -13.30 5.25 16.00
N ASN A 5 -13.88 4.48 15.10
CA ASN A 5 -13.54 3.08 14.83
C ASN A 5 -12.60 2.94 13.62
N VAL A 6 -12.66 3.90 12.68
CA VAL A 6 -11.85 3.95 11.47
C VAL A 6 -11.19 5.31 11.34
N VAL A 7 -9.91 5.34 10.97
CA VAL A 7 -9.16 6.54 10.59
C VAL A 7 -8.60 6.33 9.20
N LEU A 8 -8.88 7.26 8.28
CA LEU A 8 -8.32 7.29 6.93
C LEU A 8 -7.22 8.34 6.86
N LEU A 9 -6.02 7.90 6.46
CA LEU A 9 -4.90 8.74 6.09
C LEU A 9 -4.80 8.80 4.57
N PRO A 10 -5.21 9.91 3.94
CA PRO A 10 -5.10 10.07 2.49
C PRO A 10 -3.64 10.23 2.03
N ASP A 11 -3.44 10.40 0.73
CA ASP A 11 -2.13 10.81 0.22
C ASP A 11 -1.70 12.16 0.81
N GLY A 12 -0.43 12.32 1.18
CA GLY A 12 0.06 13.57 1.73
C GLY A 12 1.35 13.48 2.54
N ASN A 13 1.78 14.65 3.04
CA ASN A 13 2.97 14.78 3.86
C ASN A 13 2.60 14.84 5.35
N TYR A 14 3.13 13.90 6.13
CA TYR A 14 2.83 13.73 7.55
C TYR A 14 3.98 14.19 8.48
N ARG A 15 4.93 14.99 7.99
CA ARG A 15 6.07 15.48 8.80
C ARG A 15 5.66 16.34 10.00
N SER A 16 4.48 16.96 9.96
CA SER A 16 3.96 17.77 11.06
C SER A 16 3.31 16.94 12.16
N VAL A 17 3.14 15.63 11.98
CA VAL A 17 2.62 14.75 13.03
C VAL A 17 3.74 14.50 14.03
N GLU A 18 3.58 15.02 15.24
CA GLU A 18 4.58 14.87 16.31
C GLU A 18 4.61 13.43 16.86
N PRO A 19 5.72 13.01 17.51
CA PRO A 19 5.84 11.67 18.10
C PRO A 19 4.71 11.30 19.07
N ALA A 20 4.16 12.27 19.81
CA ALA A 20 3.01 12.06 20.68
C ALA A 20 1.75 11.66 19.88
N GLY A 21 1.52 12.29 18.73
CA GLY A 21 0.43 11.95 17.81
C GLY A 21 0.64 10.57 17.16
N GLU A 22 1.87 10.27 16.75
CA GLU A 22 2.26 8.96 16.22
C GLU A 22 1.99 7.84 17.23
N ASN A 23 2.42 8.02 18.49
CA ASN A 23 2.20 7.06 19.56
C ASN A 23 0.71 6.88 19.87
N LYS A 24 -0.04 7.97 19.97
CA LYS A 24 -1.49 7.92 20.23
C LYS A 24 -2.25 7.21 19.12
N LEU A 25 -1.85 7.39 17.86
CA LEU A 25 -2.43 6.66 16.74
C LEU A 25 -2.08 5.17 16.82
N ARG A 26 -0.83 4.83 17.14
CA ARG A 26 -0.37 3.45 17.31
C ARG A 26 -1.15 2.73 18.41
N GLU A 27 -1.25 3.33 19.60
CA GLU A 27 -2.01 2.79 20.74
C GLU A 27 -3.50 2.60 20.38
N TRP A 28 -4.09 3.54 19.64
CA TRP A 28 -5.48 3.41 19.18
C TRP A 28 -5.67 2.23 18.21
N VAL A 29 -4.73 2.01 17.27
CA VAL A 29 -4.73 0.81 16.43
C VAL A 29 -4.56 -0.44 17.30
N GLU A 30 -3.59 -0.46 18.22
CA GLU A 30 -3.37 -1.60 19.12
C GLU A 30 -4.62 -1.96 19.94
N GLY A 31 -5.40 -0.96 20.32
CA GLY A 31 -6.68 -1.10 21.01
C GLY A 31 -7.83 -1.68 20.18
N GLY A 32 -7.69 -1.79 18.85
CA GLY A 32 -8.71 -2.35 17.96
C GLY A 32 -9.15 -1.45 16.82
N GLY A 33 -8.60 -0.24 16.71
CA GLY A 33 -8.90 0.69 15.62
C GLY A 33 -8.50 0.13 14.25
N THR A 34 -9.21 0.59 13.20
CA THR A 34 -8.87 0.29 11.80
C THR A 34 -8.26 1.52 11.15
N LEU A 35 -6.97 1.46 10.82
CA LEU A 35 -6.28 2.50 10.07
C LEU A 35 -6.28 2.16 8.58
N ILE A 36 -6.66 3.10 7.73
CA ILE A 36 -6.54 3.00 6.27
C ILE A 36 -5.50 4.03 5.84
N ALA A 37 -4.45 3.62 5.15
CA ALA A 37 -3.40 4.52 4.68
C ALA A 37 -3.27 4.41 3.16
N CYS A 38 -3.30 5.55 2.47
CA CYS A 38 -3.21 5.63 1.01
C CYS A 38 -1.91 6.29 0.56
N ARG A 39 -1.27 5.75 -0.48
CA ARG A 39 -0.09 6.33 -1.14
C ARG A 39 1.00 6.74 -0.15
N ASP A 40 1.39 8.01 -0.05
CA ASP A 40 2.50 8.41 0.82
C ASP A 40 2.24 8.16 2.32
N ALA A 41 0.97 8.08 2.74
CA ALA A 41 0.61 7.66 4.10
C ALA A 41 1.04 6.21 4.41
N VAL A 42 1.11 5.33 3.40
CA VAL A 42 1.58 3.94 3.56
C VAL A 42 3.04 3.95 4.01
N ALA A 43 3.89 4.66 3.27
CA ALA A 43 5.31 4.76 3.59
C ALA A 43 5.53 5.41 4.97
N TRP A 44 4.75 6.45 5.30
CA TRP A 44 4.80 7.07 6.62
C TRP A 44 4.39 6.10 7.74
N ALA A 45 3.25 5.40 7.61
CA ALA A 45 2.77 4.49 8.63
C ALA A 45 3.74 3.33 8.87
N ILE A 46 4.33 2.77 7.80
CA ILE A 46 5.39 1.74 7.89
C ILE A 46 6.61 2.31 8.63
N ALA A 47 7.09 3.49 8.25
CA ALA A 47 8.24 4.12 8.89
C ALA A 47 8.02 4.40 10.39
N LYS A 48 6.79 4.72 10.78
CA LYS A 48 6.39 4.97 12.18
C LYS A 48 5.96 3.72 12.93
N LYS A 49 6.07 2.54 12.31
CA LYS A 49 5.71 1.23 12.89
C LYS A 49 4.25 1.21 13.36
N ILE A 50 3.37 1.78 12.54
CA ILE A 50 1.92 1.69 12.70
C ILE A 50 1.43 0.65 11.68
N GLY A 51 1.32 -0.60 12.15
CA GLY A 51 1.26 -1.81 11.35
C GLY A 51 2.63 -2.26 10.85
N TYR A 52 2.62 -3.24 9.96
CA TYR A 52 3.79 -3.84 9.37
C TYR A 52 3.56 -4.22 7.91
N ALA A 53 4.41 -3.70 7.03
CA ALA A 53 4.59 -4.14 5.66
C ALA A 53 6.01 -3.77 5.24
N GLN A 54 6.48 -4.30 4.12
CA GLN A 54 7.80 -3.98 3.58
C GLN A 54 7.64 -3.15 2.31
N LEU A 55 8.40 -2.07 2.21
CA LEU A 55 8.49 -1.31 0.96
C LEU A 55 9.39 -2.07 0.00
N ARG A 56 8.91 -2.27 -1.23
CA ARG A 56 9.73 -2.75 -2.34
C ARG A 56 10.54 -1.58 -2.89
N LYS A 57 11.84 -1.79 -3.05
CA LYS A 57 12.78 -0.77 -3.54
C LYS A 57 13.52 -1.27 -4.77
N PRO A 58 13.98 -0.37 -5.65
CA PRO A 58 14.97 -0.72 -6.66
C PRO A 58 16.17 -1.41 -6.01
N ALA A 59 16.78 -2.36 -6.71
CA ALA A 59 18.06 -2.92 -6.29
C ALA A 59 19.10 -1.79 -6.18
N GLU A 60 19.81 -1.74 -5.07
CA GLU A 60 20.93 -0.81 -4.90
C GLU A 60 22.12 -1.32 -5.73
N GLU A 61 22.57 -0.52 -6.68
CA GLU A 61 23.76 -0.81 -7.46
C GLU A 61 25.01 -0.37 -6.67
N LYS A 62 25.86 -1.33 -6.34
CA LYS A 62 27.14 -1.06 -5.67
C LYS A 62 28.12 -0.57 -6.74
N ASP A 63 28.58 0.66 -6.59
CA ASP A 63 29.45 1.38 -7.56
C ASP A 63 28.77 1.68 -8.90
N PRO A 64 27.78 2.61 -8.92
CA PRO A 64 27.07 2.95 -10.15
C PRO A 64 28.04 3.53 -11.19
N PRO A 65 27.96 3.09 -12.46
CA PRO A 65 28.85 3.58 -13.50
C PRO A 65 28.61 5.08 -13.75
N ALA A 66 29.65 5.78 -14.19
CA ALA A 66 29.51 7.16 -14.64
C ALA A 66 28.56 7.22 -15.83
N ARG A 67 27.55 8.10 -15.76
CA ARG A 67 26.55 8.31 -16.81
C ARG A 67 26.72 9.67 -17.46
N PRO A 68 26.41 9.83 -18.76
CA PRO A 68 26.40 11.14 -19.41
C PRO A 68 25.50 12.13 -18.67
N TYR A 69 26.00 13.35 -18.44
CA TYR A 69 25.22 14.39 -17.76
C TYR A 69 23.88 14.69 -18.46
N GLY A 70 23.83 14.58 -19.79
CA GLY A 70 22.63 14.78 -20.60
C GLY A 70 21.47 13.83 -20.23
N ASP A 71 21.77 12.66 -19.67
CA ASP A 71 20.75 11.65 -19.33
C ASP A 71 20.09 11.94 -17.97
N LEU A 72 20.66 12.85 -17.16
CA LEU A 72 20.21 13.12 -15.78
C LEU A 72 18.71 13.42 -15.68
N VAL A 73 18.18 14.21 -16.61
CA VAL A 73 16.76 14.60 -16.61
C VAL A 73 15.88 13.41 -17.00
N ALA A 74 16.27 12.66 -18.03
CA ALA A 74 15.54 11.48 -18.47
C ALA A 74 15.52 10.40 -17.38
N ASP A 75 16.65 10.19 -16.72
CA ASP A 75 16.80 9.23 -15.61
C ASP A 75 15.93 9.56 -14.42
N ARG A 76 15.95 10.83 -13.98
CA ARG A 76 15.08 11.29 -12.90
C ARG A 76 13.61 11.21 -13.31
N GLY A 77 13.29 11.56 -14.54
CA GLY A 77 11.94 11.46 -15.09
C GLY A 77 11.43 10.02 -15.10
N ALA A 78 12.29 9.04 -15.42
CA ALA A 78 11.93 7.63 -15.44
C ALA A 78 11.55 7.06 -14.06
N GLN A 79 11.98 7.69 -12.97
CA GLN A 79 11.57 7.30 -11.61
C GLN A 79 10.16 7.79 -11.25
N VAL A 80 9.65 8.81 -11.94
CA VAL A 80 8.34 9.41 -11.65
C VAL A 80 7.24 8.64 -12.35
N ILE A 81 6.23 8.22 -11.59
CA ILE A 81 4.97 7.71 -12.14
C ILE A 81 3.93 8.82 -12.09
N GLY A 82 3.77 9.54 -13.20
CA GLY A 82 2.79 10.63 -13.35
C GLY A 82 1.34 10.15 -13.53
N GLY A 83 1.17 8.90 -13.95
CA GLY A 83 -0.13 8.27 -14.18
C GLY A 83 -0.02 7.14 -15.20
N ALA A 84 -0.43 5.93 -14.79
CA ALA A 84 -0.61 4.79 -15.67
C ALA A 84 -1.83 3.97 -15.21
N ILE A 85 -2.47 3.24 -16.12
CA ILE A 85 -3.52 2.30 -15.76
C ILE A 85 -2.86 0.95 -15.56
N ALA A 86 -2.94 0.43 -14.35
CA ALA A 86 -2.34 -0.85 -13.99
C ALA A 86 -3.40 -1.93 -13.73
N GLN A 87 -3.10 -3.18 -14.10
CA GLN A 87 -3.92 -4.35 -13.81
C GLN A 87 -3.55 -4.92 -12.45
N VAL A 88 -4.56 -5.07 -11.61
CA VAL A 88 -4.48 -5.71 -10.30
C VAL A 88 -5.42 -6.92 -10.28
N ARG A 89 -4.99 -7.99 -9.63
CA ARG A 89 -5.79 -9.18 -9.31
C ARG A 89 -6.26 -9.05 -7.86
N ILE A 90 -7.57 -9.07 -7.64
CA ILE A 90 -8.19 -9.02 -6.31
C ILE A 90 -8.74 -10.38 -5.89
N ASP A 91 -8.61 -10.71 -4.60
CA ASP A 91 -9.27 -11.85 -3.98
C ASP A 91 -10.71 -11.47 -3.61
N ARG A 92 -11.68 -11.97 -4.39
CA ARG A 92 -13.12 -11.69 -4.23
C ARG A 92 -13.73 -12.26 -2.95
N THR A 93 -13.02 -13.16 -2.25
CA THR A 93 -13.46 -13.69 -0.96
C THR A 93 -13.06 -12.78 0.20
N HIS A 94 -12.12 -11.85 -0.03
CA HIS A 94 -11.66 -10.90 0.96
C HIS A 94 -12.68 -9.77 1.19
N PRO A 95 -12.89 -9.28 2.44
CA PRO A 95 -13.84 -8.20 2.74
C PRO A 95 -13.67 -6.94 1.88
N LEU A 96 -12.42 -6.59 1.54
CA LEU A 96 -12.10 -5.43 0.68
C LEU A 96 -12.62 -5.56 -0.76
N ALA A 97 -12.83 -6.77 -1.23
CA ALA A 97 -13.32 -7.06 -2.58
C ALA A 97 -14.81 -7.45 -2.59
N TYR A 98 -15.53 -7.24 -1.48
CA TYR A 98 -16.96 -7.50 -1.43
C TYR A 98 -17.71 -6.72 -2.52
N GLY A 99 -18.61 -7.42 -3.22
CA GLY A 99 -19.42 -6.83 -4.30
C GLY A 99 -18.70 -6.63 -5.63
N TYR A 100 -17.48 -7.15 -5.82
CA TYR A 100 -16.84 -7.25 -7.13
C TYR A 100 -17.26 -8.53 -7.86
N ALA A 101 -17.60 -8.40 -9.15
CA ALA A 101 -17.99 -9.51 -10.01
C ALA A 101 -16.78 -10.20 -10.69
N GLN A 102 -15.67 -9.49 -10.84
CA GLN A 102 -14.47 -9.94 -11.52
C GLN A 102 -13.26 -9.77 -10.58
N SER A 103 -12.26 -10.63 -10.75
CA SER A 103 -11.00 -10.54 -10.01
C SER A 103 -10.00 -9.59 -10.65
N ASP A 104 -10.27 -9.13 -11.88
CA ASP A 104 -9.46 -8.14 -12.56
C ASP A 104 -9.96 -6.73 -12.21
N LEU A 105 -9.06 -5.90 -11.69
CA LEU A 105 -9.31 -4.52 -11.32
C LEU A 105 -8.27 -3.60 -11.95
N ALA A 106 -8.72 -2.65 -12.76
CA ALA A 106 -7.86 -1.58 -13.26
C ALA A 106 -7.72 -0.49 -12.18
N VAL A 107 -6.49 -0.13 -11.86
CA VAL A 107 -6.15 0.91 -10.87
C VAL A 107 -5.38 2.04 -11.53
N PHE A 108 -5.58 3.27 -11.05
CA PHE A 108 -4.80 4.40 -11.52
C PHE A 108 -3.50 4.53 -10.71
N ARG A 109 -2.40 4.06 -11.30
CA ARG A 109 -1.09 4.04 -10.68
C ARG A 109 -0.44 5.42 -10.72
N LYS A 110 -0.12 5.98 -9.55
CA LYS A 110 0.58 7.27 -9.39
C LYS A 110 1.48 7.27 -8.15
N GLY A 111 2.70 7.78 -8.30
CA GLY A 111 3.69 7.84 -7.22
C GLY A 111 4.56 6.58 -7.10
N ALA A 112 5.53 6.62 -6.20
CA ALA A 112 6.63 5.65 -6.12
C ALA A 112 6.62 4.81 -4.84
N VAL A 113 5.45 4.61 -4.23
CA VAL A 113 5.29 3.71 -3.07
C VAL A 113 4.96 2.32 -3.57
N PHE A 114 5.91 1.39 -3.46
CA PHE A 114 5.74 -0.01 -3.82
C PHE A 114 5.79 -0.86 -2.56
N LEU A 115 4.90 -1.86 -2.44
CA LEU A 115 4.90 -2.82 -1.33
C LEU A 115 5.42 -4.17 -1.81
N GLU A 116 6.20 -4.83 -0.98
CA GLU A 116 6.48 -6.24 -1.20
C GLU A 116 5.21 -7.07 -1.05
N HIS A 117 5.15 -8.17 -1.80
CA HIS A 117 4.22 -9.24 -1.51
C HIS A 117 4.56 -9.79 -0.10
N THR A 118 3.57 -9.83 0.79
CA THR A 118 3.82 -10.23 2.18
C THR A 118 4.07 -11.74 2.29
N ARG A 119 4.56 -12.17 3.46
CA ARG A 119 4.83 -13.59 3.74
C ARG A 119 3.54 -14.34 4.06
N ASN A 120 2.61 -13.72 4.77
CA ASN A 120 1.28 -14.30 4.99
C ASN A 120 0.49 -14.26 3.66
N PRO A 121 0.14 -15.42 3.08
CA PRO A 121 -0.53 -15.46 1.78
C PRO A 121 -1.91 -14.79 1.80
N TYR A 122 -2.56 -14.69 2.97
CA TYR A 122 -3.89 -14.11 3.12
C TYR A 122 -3.88 -12.58 3.35
N ALA A 123 -2.70 -11.97 3.47
CA ALA A 123 -2.56 -10.55 3.77
C ALA A 123 -2.43 -9.66 2.52
N ASN A 124 -2.52 -10.25 1.32
CA ASN A 124 -2.41 -9.56 0.02
C ASN A 124 -3.76 -9.62 -0.72
N PRO A 125 -4.77 -8.85 -0.30
CA PRO A 125 -6.09 -8.87 -0.94
C PRO A 125 -6.08 -8.40 -2.40
N ALA A 126 -5.00 -7.72 -2.81
CA ALA A 126 -4.81 -7.27 -4.17
C ALA A 126 -3.32 -7.26 -4.56
N VAL A 127 -2.99 -7.87 -5.69
CA VAL A 127 -1.62 -8.01 -6.21
C VAL A 127 -1.57 -7.53 -7.66
N TYR A 128 -0.56 -6.78 -8.06
CA TYR A 128 -0.39 -6.38 -9.45
C TYR A 128 -0.08 -7.59 -10.35
N ALA A 129 -0.64 -7.59 -11.55
CA ALA A 129 -0.41 -8.67 -12.52
C ALA A 129 1.05 -8.74 -13.01
N ASP A 130 1.43 -9.87 -13.61
CA ASP A 130 2.76 -10.06 -14.20
C ASP A 130 3.04 -9.10 -15.36
N SER A 131 2.01 -8.76 -16.14
CA SER A 131 2.03 -7.66 -17.09
C SER A 131 1.09 -6.58 -16.56
N PRO A 132 1.58 -5.67 -15.71
CA PRO A 132 0.71 -4.77 -14.97
C PRO A 132 0.25 -3.58 -15.82
N VAL A 133 0.91 -3.20 -16.91
CA VAL A 133 0.55 -1.98 -17.66
C VAL A 133 -0.56 -2.26 -18.66
N LEU A 134 -1.74 -1.66 -18.44
CA LEU A 134 -2.85 -1.67 -19.40
C LEU A 134 -2.80 -0.47 -20.35
N SER A 135 -2.39 0.68 -19.84
CA SER A 135 -2.29 1.93 -20.60
C SER A 135 -1.42 2.96 -19.85
N GLY A 136 -0.86 3.93 -20.59
CA GLY A 136 0.07 4.92 -20.06
C GLY A 136 1.51 4.45 -20.08
N TYR A 137 2.39 5.19 -19.40
CA TYR A 137 3.83 4.93 -19.39
C TYR A 137 4.32 4.58 -17.98
N LEU A 138 5.07 3.49 -17.90
CA LEU A 138 5.96 3.17 -16.78
C LEU A 138 7.34 2.90 -17.36
N SER A 139 8.39 3.37 -16.68
CA SER A 139 9.75 2.95 -17.01
C SER A 139 9.92 1.45 -16.73
N ALA A 140 10.87 0.81 -17.41
CA ALA A 140 11.15 -0.62 -17.22
C ALA A 140 11.45 -0.96 -15.74
N GLY A 141 12.18 -0.08 -15.03
CA GLY A 141 12.46 -0.24 -13.60
C GLY A 141 11.19 -0.17 -12.74
N ASN A 142 10.31 0.79 -13.01
CA ASN A 142 9.04 0.92 -12.29
C ASN A 142 8.08 -0.23 -12.59
N GLU A 143 8.01 -0.69 -13.84
CA GLU A 143 7.21 -1.86 -14.21
C GLU A 143 7.72 -3.12 -13.49
N ALA A 144 9.05 -3.31 -13.43
CA ALA A 144 9.66 -4.43 -12.73
C ALA A 144 9.36 -4.41 -11.22
N LEU A 145 9.36 -3.22 -10.59
CA LEU A 145 8.95 -3.09 -9.19
C LEU A 145 7.47 -3.42 -9.00
N LEU A 146 6.62 -3.01 -9.94
CA LEU A 146 5.18 -3.19 -9.85
C LEU A 146 4.77 -4.66 -10.03
N ARG A 147 5.47 -5.40 -10.91
CA ARG A 147 5.19 -6.80 -11.23
C ARG A 147 5.11 -7.69 -9.98
N GLY A 148 3.97 -8.33 -9.76
CA GLY A 148 3.73 -9.23 -8.63
C GLY A 148 3.86 -8.57 -7.24
N SER A 149 3.92 -7.24 -7.18
CA SER A 149 3.95 -6.49 -5.91
C SER A 149 2.56 -6.40 -5.33
N ALA A 150 2.47 -6.15 -4.01
CA ALA A 150 1.18 -5.96 -3.38
C ALA A 150 0.62 -4.57 -3.72
N ALA A 151 -0.59 -4.54 -4.28
CA ALA A 151 -1.33 -3.29 -4.47
C ALA A 151 -2.00 -2.86 -3.16
N MET A 152 -2.41 -3.86 -2.37
CA MET A 152 -3.03 -3.70 -1.05
C MET A 152 -2.44 -4.70 -0.07
N VAL A 153 -2.21 -4.26 1.17
CA VAL A 153 -1.75 -5.12 2.27
C VAL A 153 -2.62 -4.90 3.51
N CYS A 154 -3.04 -5.99 4.14
CA CYS A 154 -3.71 -5.95 5.44
C CYS A 154 -2.76 -6.41 6.54
N SER A 155 -2.44 -5.50 7.45
CA SER A 155 -1.54 -5.74 8.58
C SER A 155 -2.25 -5.66 9.92
N GLY A 156 -1.76 -6.41 10.90
CA GLY A 156 -2.27 -6.45 12.26
C GLY A 156 -1.32 -5.78 13.24
N GLN A 157 -1.87 -4.95 14.12
CA GLN A 157 -1.14 -4.37 15.25
C GLN A 157 -2.02 -4.41 16.49
N GLY A 158 -1.54 -5.10 17.53
CA GLY A 158 -2.39 -5.49 18.66
C GLY A 158 -3.68 -6.16 18.17
N LYS A 159 -4.81 -5.61 18.60
CA LYS A 159 -6.15 -6.03 18.19
C LYS A 159 -6.66 -5.35 16.93
N GLY A 160 -6.00 -4.30 16.43
CA GLY A 160 -6.47 -3.52 15.28
C GLY A 160 -5.92 -3.97 13.95
N ARG A 161 -6.35 -3.25 12.91
CA ARG A 161 -6.01 -3.50 11.50
C ARG A 161 -5.42 -2.24 10.88
N VAL A 162 -4.44 -2.44 10.01
CA VAL A 162 -3.89 -1.40 9.14
C VAL A 162 -4.03 -1.86 7.70
N ILE A 163 -4.72 -1.09 6.89
CA ILE A 163 -5.01 -1.37 5.48
C ILE A 163 -4.18 -0.39 4.66
N TYR A 164 -3.17 -0.91 3.96
CA TYR A 164 -2.31 -0.13 3.09
C TYR A 164 -2.83 -0.21 1.66
N LEU A 165 -3.08 0.94 1.05
CA LEU A 165 -3.46 1.09 -0.36
C LEU A 165 -2.36 1.86 -1.07
N THR A 166 -1.64 1.22 -2.00
CA THR A 166 -0.52 1.88 -2.69
C THR A 166 -0.96 2.91 -3.74
N ASP A 167 -2.22 2.85 -4.15
CA ASP A 167 -2.86 3.77 -5.09
C ASP A 167 -3.96 4.59 -4.39
N ASP A 168 -4.42 5.64 -5.06
CA ASP A 168 -5.56 6.44 -4.61
C ASP A 168 -6.87 5.75 -5.05
N PRO A 169 -7.67 5.19 -4.13
CA PRO A 169 -8.88 4.47 -4.50
C PRO A 169 -9.98 5.40 -5.05
N CYS A 170 -9.89 6.72 -4.84
CA CYS A 170 -10.88 7.69 -5.26
C CYS A 170 -10.31 8.75 -6.20
N PHE A 171 -9.32 8.37 -7.02
CA PHE A 171 -8.60 9.28 -7.89
C PHE A 171 -9.55 10.15 -8.73
N ARG A 172 -9.59 11.44 -8.41
CA ARG A 172 -10.41 12.49 -9.04
C ARG A 172 -11.91 12.17 -9.12
N ALA A 173 -12.43 11.28 -8.26
CA ALA A 173 -13.86 10.93 -8.18
C ALA A 173 -14.52 10.46 -9.49
N PHE A 174 -13.74 9.98 -10.47
CA PHE A 174 -14.25 9.37 -11.70
C PHE A 174 -13.77 7.91 -11.87
N TRP A 175 -12.79 7.47 -11.09
CA TRP A 175 -12.25 6.12 -11.14
C TRP A 175 -13.06 5.15 -10.27
N TYR A 176 -14.33 4.94 -10.64
CA TYR A 176 -15.30 4.16 -9.85
C TYR A 176 -14.89 2.71 -9.57
N GLY A 177 -13.97 2.17 -10.38
CA GLY A 177 -13.45 0.82 -10.21
C GLY A 177 -12.88 0.59 -8.82
N THR A 178 -12.19 1.56 -8.22
CA THR A 178 -11.52 1.42 -6.91
C THR A 178 -12.28 2.07 -5.76
N ASP A 179 -13.30 2.90 -6.01
CA ASP A 179 -14.09 3.56 -4.96
C ASP A 179 -14.71 2.56 -3.98
N LYS A 180 -15.16 1.41 -4.49
CA LYS A 180 -15.76 0.34 -3.68
C LYS A 180 -14.74 -0.30 -2.73
N VAL A 181 -13.46 -0.37 -3.09
CA VAL A 181 -12.40 -0.82 -2.15
C VAL A 181 -12.33 0.12 -0.96
N LEU A 182 -12.39 1.44 -1.16
CA LEU A 182 -12.37 2.38 -0.04
C LEU A 182 -13.62 2.23 0.84
N ALA A 183 -14.79 2.14 0.23
CA ALA A 183 -16.04 1.90 0.97
C ALA A 183 -15.96 0.61 1.80
N ASN A 184 -15.50 -0.50 1.20
CA ASN A 184 -15.31 -1.77 1.89
C ASN A 184 -14.25 -1.67 3.00
N ALA A 185 -13.17 -0.89 2.81
CA ALA A 185 -12.18 -0.67 3.86
C ALA A 185 -12.77 0.05 5.07
N VAL A 186 -13.63 1.06 4.84
CA VAL A 186 -14.31 1.81 5.90
C VAL A 186 -15.37 0.95 6.62
N PHE A 187 -16.24 0.27 5.87
CA PHE A 187 -17.37 -0.44 6.48
C PHE A 187 -17.06 -1.88 6.91
N PHE A 188 -16.13 -2.55 6.22
CA PHE A 188 -15.82 -3.96 6.42
C PHE A 188 -14.36 -4.21 6.85
N GLY A 189 -13.52 -3.19 6.98
CA GLY A 189 -12.13 -3.35 7.44
C GLY A 189 -12.03 -4.02 8.83
N GLY A 190 -13.00 -3.77 9.71
CA GLY A 190 -13.09 -4.44 11.01
C GLY A 190 -13.44 -5.93 10.96
N LEU A 191 -13.98 -6.42 9.84
CA LEU A 191 -14.33 -7.84 9.61
C LEU A 191 -13.15 -8.68 9.15
N ILE A 192 -12.01 -8.05 8.82
CA ILE A 192 -10.80 -8.77 8.42
C ILE A 192 -10.29 -9.57 9.62
N GLN A 193 -10.19 -10.89 9.41
CA GLN A 193 -9.81 -11.87 10.42
C GLN A 193 -8.39 -11.62 10.90
N ALA A 194 -8.15 -11.81 12.20
CA ALA A 194 -6.86 -11.46 12.80
C ALA A 194 -5.72 -12.37 12.30
N GLU A 195 -6.06 -13.58 11.87
CA GLU A 195 -5.20 -14.64 11.35
C GLU A 195 -4.75 -14.37 9.92
N SER A 196 -5.53 -13.61 9.14
CA SER A 196 -5.18 -13.26 7.76
C SER A 196 -4.21 -12.08 7.67
N LEU A 197 -3.94 -11.38 8.78
CA LEU A 197 -3.15 -10.16 8.80
C LEU A 197 -1.64 -10.44 8.79
N GLU A 198 -0.89 -9.65 8.03
CA GLU A 198 0.57 -9.64 8.12
C GLU A 198 1.00 -8.95 9.43
N ARG A 199 1.94 -9.56 10.14
CA ARG A 199 2.49 -9.02 11.39
C ARG A 199 4.01 -9.03 11.33
N ALA A 200 4.62 -8.10 12.06
CA ALA A 200 6.06 -8.10 12.22
C ALA A 200 6.52 -9.48 12.75
N PRO A 201 7.63 -10.04 12.22
CA PRO A 201 8.16 -11.29 12.72
C PRO A 201 8.46 -11.14 14.22
N LYS A 202 8.08 -12.15 15.02
CA LYS A 202 8.51 -12.21 16.41
C LYS A 202 10.04 -12.22 16.40
N LYS A 203 10.67 -11.31 17.16
CA LYS A 203 12.10 -11.44 17.43
C LYS A 203 12.27 -12.80 18.09
N GLU A 204 13.02 -13.71 17.47
CA GLU A 204 13.51 -14.88 18.17
C GLU A 204 14.33 -14.36 19.35
N GLU A 205 13.82 -14.55 20.56
CA GLU A 205 14.65 -14.44 21.76
C GLU A 205 15.72 -15.50 21.60
N GLY A 206 16.95 -15.06 21.36
CA GLY A 206 18.10 -15.93 21.11
C GLY A 206 18.19 -16.98 22.20
N LYS A 207 18.31 -18.24 21.78
CA LYS A 207 18.89 -19.31 22.59
C LYS A 207 20.39 -19.11 22.74
#